data_AF-A0A4Q2QPB3-F1
#
_entry.id   AF-A0A4Q2QPB3-F1
#
_cell.length_a   1.000
_cell.length_b   1.000
_cell.length_c   1.000
_cell.angle_alpha   90.00
_cell.angle_beta   90.00
_cell.angle_gamma   90.00
#
_symmetry.space_group_name_H-M   'P 1'
#
loop_
_entity.id
_entity.type
_entity.pdbx_description
1 polymer ?
#
loop_
_entity_poly.entity_id
_entity_poly.type
_entity_poly.pdbx_seq_one_letter_code
_entity_poly.pdbx_strand_id
1 'polypeptide(L)'
;TLRDMMERGESDEELDQVQLMTLHASKGLEFPYVYLVGMEEGLLPHQSSIDEDNVDEERRLAYVGITRAQKELTFTLCKERRQYGELVRPEPSRFLLELPQDDLIWEQARKTITPEERMQKGQANVANIRAMLAKA
;
A
#
# COMPACT_ATOMS: atom_id res chain seq x y z
N THR A 1 -11.26 -18.80 6.96
CA THR A 1 -11.56 -17.58 6.17
C THR A 1 -12.58 -16.77 6.94
N LEU A 2 -12.79 -15.49 6.63
CA LEU A 2 -13.85 -14.68 7.27
C LEU A 2 -15.22 -15.35 7.20
N ARG A 3 -15.49 -16.05 6.09
CA ARG A 3 -16.70 -16.86 5.93
C ARG A 3 -16.79 -18.00 6.95
N ASP A 4 -15.67 -18.68 7.22
CA ASP A 4 -15.60 -19.70 8.28
C ASP A 4 -15.74 -19.11 9.69
N MET A 5 -15.24 -17.90 9.93
CA MET A 5 -15.34 -17.22 11.24
C MET A 5 -16.79 -16.78 11.51
N MET A 6 -17.46 -16.24 10.49
CA MET A 6 -18.90 -15.92 10.54
C MET A 6 -19.78 -17.18 10.66
N GLU A 7 -19.43 -18.28 9.97
CA GLU A 7 -20.13 -19.57 10.10
C GLU A 7 -19.91 -20.24 11.47
N ARG A 8 -18.79 -19.94 12.14
CA ARG A 8 -18.46 -20.47 13.48
C ARG A 8 -19.12 -19.71 14.63
N GLY A 9 -19.83 -18.61 14.35
CA GLY A 9 -20.50 -17.82 15.38
C GLY A 9 -19.53 -17.11 16.32
N GLU A 10 -18.35 -16.74 15.82
CA GLU A 10 -17.40 -15.88 16.53
C GLU A 10 -18.08 -14.53 16.85
N SER A 11 -17.78 -14.00 18.03
CA SER A 11 -18.46 -12.82 18.57
C SER A 11 -18.12 -11.54 17.79
N ASP A 12 -18.98 -10.52 17.82
CA ASP A 12 -18.71 -9.22 17.18
C ASP A 12 -17.37 -8.60 17.68
N GLU A 13 -16.95 -8.90 18.91
CA GLU A 13 -15.65 -8.48 19.45
C GLU A 13 -14.46 -9.20 18.79
N GLU A 14 -14.63 -10.45 18.32
CA GLU A 14 -13.61 -11.17 17.56
C GLU A 14 -13.52 -10.70 16.10
N LEU A 15 -14.55 -10.00 15.60
CA LEU A 15 -14.57 -9.43 14.24
C LEU A 15 -13.98 -8.01 14.18
N ASP A 16 -13.86 -7.29 15.30
CA ASP A 16 -13.26 -5.96 15.38
C ASP A 16 -11.71 -6.02 15.36
N GLN A 17 -11.18 -6.52 14.26
CA GLN A 17 -9.74 -6.65 14.03
C GLN A 17 -9.37 -6.44 12.56
N VAL A 18 -8.09 -6.17 12.32
CA VAL A 18 -7.56 -6.03 10.96
C VAL A 18 -7.60 -7.39 10.25
N GLN A 19 -8.24 -7.41 9.09
CA GLN A 19 -8.38 -8.60 8.27
C GLN A 19 -7.22 -8.71 7.28
N LEU A 20 -6.29 -9.64 7.53
CA LEU A 20 -5.19 -9.95 6.64
C LEU A 20 -5.45 -11.26 5.89
N MET A 21 -5.45 -11.22 4.56
CA MET A 21 -5.70 -12.39 3.73
C MET A 21 -5.01 -12.25 2.36
N THR A 22 -4.96 -13.34 1.60
CA THR A 22 -4.51 -13.32 0.20
C THR A 22 -5.59 -12.74 -0.70
N LEU A 23 -5.22 -12.19 -1.88
CA LEU A 23 -6.23 -11.70 -2.85
C LEU A 23 -7.26 -12.77 -3.20
N HIS A 24 -6.82 -14.02 -3.39
CA HIS A 24 -7.71 -15.15 -3.67
C HIS A 24 -8.77 -15.37 -2.58
N ALA A 25 -8.38 -15.25 -1.30
CA ALA A 25 -9.28 -15.44 -0.17
C ALA A 25 -10.30 -14.30 0.00
N SER A 26 -10.05 -13.14 -0.63
CA SER A 26 -10.96 -11.98 -0.57
C SER A 26 -12.20 -12.12 -1.47
N LYS A 27 -12.24 -13.13 -2.35
CA LYS A 27 -13.32 -13.30 -3.33
C LYS A 27 -14.68 -13.41 -2.65
N GLY A 28 -15.59 -12.51 -3.03
CA GLY A 28 -16.96 -12.47 -2.48
C GLY A 28 -17.10 -11.72 -1.16
N LEU A 29 -16.02 -11.15 -0.64
CA LEU A 29 -16.02 -10.27 0.52
C LEU A 29 -15.91 -8.81 0.08
N GLU A 30 -16.33 -7.88 0.92
CA GLU A 30 -16.18 -6.44 0.71
C GLU A 30 -15.85 -5.76 2.04
N PHE A 31 -15.08 -4.68 1.98
CA PHE A 31 -14.61 -3.95 3.15
C PHE A 31 -14.70 -2.43 2.90
N PRO A 32 -15.00 -1.62 3.94
CA PRO A 32 -15.00 -0.16 3.82
C PRO A 32 -13.67 0.39 3.31
N TYR A 33 -12.54 -0.14 3.81
CA TYR A 33 -11.20 0.30 3.49
C TYR A 33 -10.32 -0.92 3.14
N VAL A 34 -9.59 -0.86 2.04
CA VAL A 34 -8.73 -1.95 1.58
C VAL A 34 -7.31 -1.44 1.34
N TYR A 35 -6.33 -2.22 1.78
CA TYR A 35 -4.93 -2.02 1.48
C TYR A 35 -4.42 -3.15 0.59
N LEU A 36 -4.19 -2.85 -0.69
CA LEU A 36 -3.52 -3.78 -1.61
C LEU A 36 -2.02 -3.56 -1.51
N VAL A 37 -1.35 -4.50 -0.85
CA VAL A 37 0.07 -4.41 -0.53
C VAL A 37 0.94 -5.15 -1.53
N GLY A 38 2.09 -4.56 -1.86
CA GLY A 38 3.06 -5.18 -2.78
C GLY A 38 2.63 -5.09 -4.24
N MET A 39 2.10 -3.95 -4.67
CA MET A 39 1.79 -3.66 -6.07
C MET A 39 3.06 -3.44 -6.87
N GLU A 40 3.75 -4.53 -7.17
CA GLU A 40 5.09 -4.58 -7.75
C GLU A 40 5.15 -5.60 -8.89
N GLU A 41 5.95 -5.31 -9.93
CA GLU A 41 6.30 -6.32 -10.93
C GLU A 41 7.03 -7.50 -10.28
N GLY A 42 6.64 -8.72 -10.67
CA GLY A 42 7.15 -9.96 -10.08
C GLY A 42 6.36 -10.45 -8.86
N LEU A 43 5.54 -9.60 -8.22
CA LEU A 43 4.63 -9.99 -7.14
C LEU A 43 3.16 -9.94 -7.54
N LEU A 44 2.72 -8.84 -8.17
CA LEU A 44 1.40 -8.70 -8.77
C LEU A 44 1.51 -7.75 -9.98
N PRO A 45 1.68 -8.25 -11.21
CA PRO A 45 1.58 -9.65 -11.60
C PRO A 45 2.74 -10.52 -11.07
N HIS A 46 2.43 -11.75 -10.65
CA HIS A 46 3.45 -12.71 -10.22
C HIS A 46 4.42 -13.07 -11.37
N GLN A 47 5.71 -13.26 -11.05
CA GLN A 47 6.77 -13.50 -12.04
C GLN A 47 6.44 -14.66 -12.99
N SER A 48 5.89 -15.77 -12.49
CA SER A 48 5.52 -16.91 -13.33
C SER A 48 4.48 -16.55 -14.40
N SER A 49 3.50 -15.71 -14.06
CA SER A 49 2.45 -15.28 -14.99
C SER A 49 2.99 -14.30 -16.04
N ILE A 50 4.04 -13.55 -15.70
CA ILE A 50 4.78 -12.71 -16.68
C ILE A 50 5.54 -13.62 -17.65
N ASP A 51 6.28 -14.60 -17.13
CA ASP A 51 7.13 -15.49 -17.92
C ASP A 51 6.29 -16.40 -18.86
N GLU A 52 5.09 -16.80 -18.43
CA GLU A 52 4.15 -17.61 -19.19
C GLU A 52 3.23 -16.78 -20.12
N ASP A 53 3.39 -15.46 -20.18
CA ASP A 53 2.51 -14.53 -20.91
C ASP A 53 1.02 -14.69 -20.54
N ASN A 54 0.75 -15.00 -19.28
CA ASN A 54 -0.59 -15.20 -18.72
C ASN A 54 -0.97 -14.09 -17.72
N VAL A 55 -0.56 -12.86 -18.02
CA VAL A 55 -0.79 -11.68 -17.16
C VAL A 55 -2.28 -11.36 -17.02
N ASP A 56 -3.13 -11.82 -17.94
CA ASP A 56 -4.57 -11.58 -17.90
C ASP A 56 -5.26 -12.21 -16.68
N GLU A 57 -4.78 -13.34 -16.16
CA GLU A 57 -5.32 -13.92 -14.92
C GLU A 57 -4.95 -13.07 -13.70
N GLU A 58 -3.70 -12.60 -13.63
CA GLU A 58 -3.25 -11.68 -12.59
C GLU A 58 -3.99 -10.34 -12.65
N ARG A 59 -4.32 -9.86 -13.86
CA ARG A 59 -5.14 -8.65 -14.04
C ARG A 59 -6.55 -8.86 -13.49
N ARG A 60 -7.16 -10.03 -13.73
CA ARG A 60 -8.46 -10.39 -13.12
C ARG A 60 -8.35 -10.44 -11.59
N LEU A 61 -7.25 -10.96 -11.07
CA LEU A 61 -7.00 -11.00 -9.63
C LEU A 61 -6.87 -9.60 -9.03
N ALA A 62 -6.12 -8.70 -9.67
CA ALA A 62 -6.00 -7.30 -9.28
C ALA A 62 -7.36 -6.59 -9.30
N TYR A 63 -8.16 -6.80 -10.35
CA TYR A 63 -9.53 -6.29 -10.44
C TYR A 63 -10.42 -6.78 -9.29
N VAL A 64 -10.34 -8.07 -8.93
CA VAL A 64 -11.05 -8.60 -7.76
C VAL A 64 -10.63 -7.83 -6.51
N GLY A 65 -9.31 -7.66 -6.28
CA GLY A 65 -8.77 -6.90 -5.15
C GLY A 65 -9.30 -5.46 -5.08
N ILE A 66 -9.28 -4.74 -6.21
CA ILE A 66 -9.78 -3.37 -6.33
C ILE A 66 -11.25 -3.27 -5.94
N THR A 67 -12.07 -4.18 -6.48
CA THR A 67 -13.52 -4.21 -6.22
C THR A 67 -13.91 -4.71 -4.82
N ARG A 68 -12.95 -5.06 -3.95
CA ARG A 68 -13.26 -5.36 -2.53
C ARG A 68 -13.45 -4.08 -1.71
N ALA A 69 -12.96 -2.93 -2.18
CA ALA A 69 -13.05 -1.66 -1.47
C ALA A 69 -14.40 -0.96 -1.72
N GLN A 70 -15.07 -0.54 -0.65
CA GLN A 70 -16.33 0.20 -0.74
C GLN A 70 -16.17 1.72 -0.61
N LYS A 71 -15.17 2.20 0.15
CA LYS A 71 -14.93 3.64 0.36
C LYS A 71 -13.56 4.08 -0.14
N GLU A 72 -12.49 3.50 0.39
CA GLU A 72 -11.12 3.87 0.00
C GLU A 72 -10.28 2.64 -0.29
N LEU A 73 -9.43 2.77 -1.32
CA LEU A 73 -8.46 1.78 -1.73
C LEU A 73 -7.07 2.41 -1.70
N THR A 74 -6.18 1.82 -0.91
CA THR A 74 -4.79 2.25 -0.82
C THR A 74 -3.89 1.17 -1.39
N PHE A 75 -3.01 1.54 -2.30
CA PHE A 75 -1.97 0.67 -2.83
C PHE A 75 -0.65 0.94 -2.12
N THR A 76 0.15 -0.09 -1.88
CA THR A 76 1.52 0.07 -1.39
C THR A 76 2.51 -0.72 -2.24
N LEU A 77 3.72 -0.18 -2.39
CA LEU A 77 4.86 -0.83 -3.02
C LEU A 77 6.14 -0.55 -2.22
N CYS A 78 7.10 -1.45 -2.29
CA CYS A 78 8.39 -1.34 -1.63
C CYS A 78 9.42 -0.68 -2.54
N LYS A 79 10.27 0.19 -1.98
CA LYS A 79 11.47 0.67 -2.68
C LYS A 79 12.55 -0.41 -2.78
N GLU A 80 12.64 -1.23 -1.74
CA GLU A 80 13.55 -2.36 -1.62
C GLU A 80 12.81 -3.48 -0.91
N ARG A 81 12.91 -4.70 -1.46
CA ARG A 81 12.28 -5.91 -0.92
C ARG A 81 13.33 -6.98 -0.73
N ARG A 82 13.26 -7.71 0.38
CA ARG A 82 14.06 -8.92 0.56
C ARG A 82 13.24 -10.14 0.13
N GLN A 83 13.68 -10.84 -0.90
CA GLN A 83 13.01 -12.01 -1.46
C GLN A 83 14.03 -13.13 -1.68
N TYR A 84 13.71 -14.33 -1.18
CA TYR A 84 14.60 -15.51 -1.23
C TYR A 84 16.04 -15.25 -0.72
N GLY A 85 16.19 -14.33 0.24
CA GLY A 85 17.48 -13.97 0.82
C GLY A 85 18.19 -12.81 0.11
N GLU A 86 17.79 -12.47 -1.10
CA GLU A 86 18.35 -11.37 -1.89
C GLU A 86 17.57 -10.07 -1.71
N LEU A 87 18.26 -8.94 -1.87
CA LEU A 87 17.66 -7.61 -1.85
C LEU A 87 17.39 -7.18 -3.29
N VAL A 88 16.13 -6.93 -3.62
CA VAL A 88 15.69 -6.48 -4.94
C VAL A 88 15.06 -5.09 -4.85
N ARG A 89 15.15 -4.34 -5.93
CA ARG A 89 14.46 -3.05 -6.12
C ARG A 89 13.34 -3.29 -7.14
N PRO A 90 12.11 -3.54 -6.68
CA PRO A 90 11.03 -3.86 -7.59
C PRO A 90 10.54 -2.61 -8.32
N GLU A 91 10.10 -2.79 -9.55
CA GLU A 91 9.36 -1.77 -10.29
C GLU A 91 7.88 -1.77 -9.84
N PRO A 92 7.18 -0.62 -9.91
CA PRO A 92 5.74 -0.58 -9.66
C PRO A 92 4.98 -1.52 -10.59
N SER A 93 3.94 -2.18 -10.08
CA SER A 93 3.06 -3.02 -10.89
C SER A 93 2.51 -2.25 -12.08
N ARG A 94 2.56 -2.85 -13.27
CA ARG A 94 1.92 -2.31 -14.49
C ARG A 94 0.43 -2.00 -14.28
N PHE A 95 -0.26 -2.74 -13.41
CA PHE A 95 -1.67 -2.52 -13.14
C PHE A 95 -1.95 -1.14 -12.51
N LEU A 96 -0.99 -0.54 -11.80
CA LEU A 96 -1.12 0.83 -11.30
C LEU A 96 -1.11 1.86 -12.44
N LEU A 97 -0.39 1.57 -13.53
CA LEU A 97 -0.29 2.45 -14.70
C LEU A 97 -1.50 2.29 -15.64
N GLU A 98 -2.19 1.16 -15.57
CA GLU A 98 -3.43 0.88 -16.30
C GLU A 98 -4.66 1.57 -15.70
N LEU A 99 -4.59 2.02 -14.44
CA LEU A 99 -5.68 2.74 -13.77
C LEU A 99 -5.85 4.17 -14.31
N PRO A 100 -7.05 4.77 -14.16
CA PRO A 100 -7.26 6.19 -14.43
C PRO A 100 -6.32 7.04 -13.55
N GLN A 101 -5.34 7.70 -14.17
CA GLN A 101 -4.31 8.41 -13.42
C GLN A 101 -4.86 9.66 -12.70
N ASP A 102 -5.99 10.21 -13.18
CA ASP A 102 -6.67 11.34 -12.54
C ASP A 102 -7.30 10.97 -11.19
N ASP A 103 -7.60 9.68 -10.99
CA ASP A 103 -8.15 9.14 -9.74
C ASP A 103 -7.05 8.64 -8.78
N LEU A 104 -5.79 8.56 -9.25
CA LEU A 104 -4.67 8.07 -8.47
C LEU A 104 -3.84 9.20 -7.85
N ILE A 105 -3.74 9.17 -6.52
CA ILE A 105 -2.85 10.04 -5.77
C ILE A 105 -1.55 9.29 -5.49
N TRP A 106 -0.51 9.61 -6.26
CA TRP A 106 0.84 9.15 -5.98
C TRP A 106 1.42 9.93 -4.80
N GLU A 107 1.53 9.29 -3.64
CA GLU A 107 2.24 9.86 -2.50
C GLU A 107 3.72 9.99 -2.87
N GLN A 108 4.10 11.17 -3.38
CA GLN A 108 5.50 11.44 -3.73
C GLN A 108 6.36 11.15 -2.50
N ALA A 109 7.36 10.28 -2.69
CA ALA A 109 8.37 9.98 -1.69
C ALA A 109 8.75 11.28 -0.97
N ARG A 110 8.62 11.31 0.37
CA ARG A 110 9.01 12.44 1.23
C ARG A 110 10.10 13.25 0.55
N LYS A 111 9.81 14.50 0.16
CA LYS A 111 10.81 15.41 -0.44
C LYS A 111 12.12 15.21 0.32
N THR A 112 13.17 14.79 -0.37
CA THR A 112 14.50 14.70 0.21
C THR A 112 14.90 16.14 0.53
N ILE A 113 14.62 16.58 1.76
CA ILE A 113 14.97 17.91 2.22
C ILE A 113 16.49 17.98 2.14
N THR A 114 17.01 18.89 1.32
CA THR A 114 18.45 19.07 1.15
C THR A 114 19.09 19.45 2.49
N PRO A 115 20.41 19.19 2.69
CA PRO A 115 21.10 19.61 3.91
C PRO A 115 20.92 21.11 4.21
N GLU A 116 20.88 21.94 3.17
CA GLU A 116 20.66 23.39 3.26
C GLU A 116 19.25 23.74 3.74
N GLU A 117 18.22 23.15 3.16
CA GLU A 117 16.83 23.33 3.59
C GLU A 117 16.59 22.82 5.02
N ARG A 118 17.27 21.72 5.43
CA ARG A 118 17.25 21.24 6.82
C ARG A 118 17.90 22.25 7.77
N MET A 119 19.03 22.81 7.39
CA MET A 119 19.76 23.78 8.20
C MET A 119 18.98 25.09 8.36
N GLN A 120 18.39 25.60 7.28
CA GLN A 120 17.53 26.79 7.31
C GLN A 120 16.30 26.58 8.20
N LYS A 121 15.62 25.44 8.08
CA LYS A 121 14.45 25.11 8.91
C LYS A 121 14.85 24.92 10.39
N GLY A 122 16.02 24.34 10.65
CA GLY A 122 16.60 24.23 11.98
C GLY A 122 16.90 25.60 12.61
N GLN A 123 17.53 26.50 11.87
CA GLN A 123 17.81 27.87 12.32
C GLN A 123 16.52 28.64 12.61
N ALA A 124 15.52 28.55 11.74
CA ALA A 124 14.21 29.17 11.95
C ALA A 124 13.51 28.65 13.22
N ASN A 125 13.56 27.33 13.46
CA ASN A 125 12.99 26.73 14.67
C ASN A 125 13.71 27.19 15.94
N VAL A 126 15.04 27.24 15.94
CA VAL A 126 15.82 27.73 17.09
C VAL A 126 15.53 29.22 17.36
N ALA A 127 15.42 30.03 16.31
CA ALA A 127 15.06 31.45 16.44
C ALA A 127 13.67 31.62 17.07
N ASN A 128 12.69 30.81 16.65
CA ASN A 128 11.34 30.82 17.23
C ASN A 128 11.33 30.40 18.70
N ILE A 129 12.08 29.35 19.07
CA ILE A 129 12.19 28.92 20.48
C ILE A 129 12.85 30.02 21.33
N ARG A 130 13.92 30.65 20.83
CA ARG A 130 14.56 31.79 21.52
C ARG A 130 13.59 32.96 21.71
N ALA A 131 12.80 33.28 20.69
CA ALA A 131 11.81 34.35 20.77
C ALA A 131 10.68 34.03 21.76
N MET A 132 10.29 32.76 21.90
CA MET A 132 9.33 32.31 22.92
C MET A 132 9.91 32.40 24.33
N LEU A 133 11.15 31.97 24.53
CA LEU A 133 11.83 32.02 25.83
C LEU A 133 12.16 33.45 26.28
N ALA A 134 12.42 34.37 25.36
CA ALA A 134 12.65 35.78 25.67
C ALA A 134 11.36 36.55 26.02
N LYS A 135 10.19 35.96 25.75
CA LYS A 135 8.87 36.51 26.07
C LYS A 135 8.24 35.89 27.33
N ALA A 136 8.92 34.92 27.95
CA ALA A 136 8.54 34.30 29.22
C ALA A 136 9.35 34.92 30.36
#